data_AF-A0A0B8Q627-F1
#
_entry.id   AF-A0A0B8Q627-F1
#
_cell.length_a   1.000
_cell.length_b   1.000
_cell.length_c   1.000
_cell.angle_alpha   90.00
_cell.angle_beta   90.00
_cell.angle_gamma   90.00
#
_symmetry.space_group_name_H-M   'P 1'
#
loop_
_entity.id
_entity.type
_entity.pdbx_description
1 polymer ?
#
loop_
_entity_poly.entity_id
_entity_poly.type
_entity_poly.pdbx_seq_one_letter_code
_entity_poly.pdbx_strand_id
1 'polypeptide(L)' 'MTYLPKPEFDFPGLKPGDHWCLCALRWKEAWQAGWAPLVVLASCEESALEIVPLDVLKMYATTSK' A
#
# COMPACT_ATOMS: atom_id res chain seq x y z
N MET A 1 5.56 3.64 -14.12
CA MET A 1 5.85 4.79 -13.24
C MET A 1 6.78 4.29 -12.13
N THR A 2 8.10 4.27 -12.37
CA THR A 2 9.09 3.76 -11.41
C THR A 2 9.53 4.89 -10.47
N TYR A 3 9.43 4.66 -9.15
CA TYR A 3 9.99 5.57 -8.16
C TYR A 3 11.52 5.63 -8.35
N LEU A 4 12.07 6.82 -8.62
CA LEU A 4 13.50 6.97 -8.86
C LEU A 4 14.28 6.52 -7.61
N PRO A 5 15.34 5.71 -7.78
CA PRO A 5 16.21 5.34 -6.68
C PRO A 5 16.81 6.62 -6.09
N LYS A 6 16.66 6.80 -4.78
CA LYS A 6 17.29 7.89 -4.04
C LYS A 6 18.43 7.27 -3.22
N PRO A 7 19.67 7.26 -3.77
CA PRO A 7 20.82 6.65 -3.09
C PRO A 7 21.12 7.30 -1.74
N GLU A 8 20.71 8.56 -1.53
CA GLU A 8 20.85 9.27 -0.26
C GLU A 8 19.97 8.71 0.87
N PHE A 9 18.94 7.93 0.55
CA PHE A 9 17.97 7.39 1.52
C PHE A 9 17.98 5.85 1.58
N ASP A 10 19.02 5.20 1.05
CA ASP A 10 19.11 3.73 0.93
C ASP A 10 17.83 3.12 0.31
N PHE A 11 17.21 3.84 -0.63
CA PHE A 11 15.97 3.40 -1.26
C PHE A 11 16.28 2.82 -2.65
N PRO A 12 16.34 1.48 -2.79
CA PRO A 12 16.71 0.82 -4.05
C PRO A 12 15.65 0.96 -5.16
N GLY A 13 14.50 1.58 -4.85
CA GLY A 13 13.32 1.61 -5.72
C GLY A 13 12.44 0.37 -5.50
N LEU A 14 11.14 0.52 -5.75
CA LEU A 14 10.15 -0.55 -5.59
C LEU A 14 10.06 -1.39 -6.87
N LYS A 15 10.12 -2.71 -6.73
CA LYS A 15 9.83 -3.65 -7.82
C LYS A 15 8.41 -4.21 -7.69
N PRO A 16 7.79 -4.64 -8.79
CA PRO A 16 6.52 -5.35 -8.73
C PRO A 16 6.66 -6.60 -7.85
N GLY A 17 5.84 -6.70 -6.80
CA GLY A 17 5.88 -7.80 -5.82
C GLY A 17 6.54 -7.44 -4.50
N ASP A 18 7.22 -6.29 -4.40
CA ASP A 18 7.67 -5.79 -3.10
C ASP A 18 6.50 -5.29 -2.26
N HIS A 19 6.51 -5.65 -0.98
CA HIS A 19 5.57 -5.11 0.00
C HIS A 19 6.16 -3.86 0.62
N TRP A 20 5.39 -2.76 0.59
CA TRP A 20 5.84 -1.49 1.13
C TRP A 20 4.72 -0.79 1.89
N CYS A 21 5.06 -0.18 3.02
CA CYS A 21 4.13 0.61 3.78
C CYS A 21 3.81 1.90 3.02
N LEU A 22 2.55 2.05 2.60
CA LEU A 22 2.05 3.26 1.95
C LEU A 22 1.22 4.08 2.95
N CYS A 23 1.24 5.40 2.80
CA CYS A 23 0.31 6.25 3.55
C CYS A 23 -1.13 5.87 3.17
N ALA A 24 -1.99 5.65 4.17
CA ALA A 24 -3.39 5.28 3.94
C ALA A 24 -4.15 6.28 3.05
N LEU A 25 -3.82 7.57 3.13
CA LEU A 25 -4.33 8.59 2.21
C LEU A 25 -3.95 8.32 0.75
N ARG A 26 -2.68 8.00 0.46
CA ARG A 26 -2.20 7.65 -0.88
C ARG A 26 -2.87 6.40 -1.41
N TRP A 27 -3.06 5.41 -0.54
CA TRP A 27 -3.78 4.19 -0.91
C TRP A 27 -5.25 4.48 -1.25
N LYS A 28 -5.91 5.34 -0.47
CA LYS A 28 -7.28 5.77 -0.72
C LYS A 28 -7.44 6.49 -2.06
N GLU A 29 -6.51 7.37 -2.43
CA GLU A 29 -6.51 8.02 -3.75
C GLU A 29 -6.43 6.97 -4.87
N ALA A 30 -5.55 5.97 -4.72
CA ALA A 30 -5.43 4.88 -5.68
C ALA A 30 -6.72 4.04 -5.78
N TRP A 31 -7.38 3.78 -4.65
CA TRP A 31 -8.69 3.12 -4.62
C TRP A 31 -9.77 3.93 -5.34
N GLN A 32 -9.84 5.24 -5.08
CA GLN A 32 -10.78 6.13 -5.76
C GLN A 32 -10.51 6.23 -7.27
N ALA A 33 -9.25 6.12 -7.67
CA ALA A 33 -8.86 6.05 -9.09
C ALA A 33 -9.17 4.69 -9.74
N GLY A 34 -9.50 3.66 -8.95
CA GLY A 34 -9.72 2.28 -9.44
C GLY A 34 -8.44 1.48 -9.65
N TRP A 35 -7.30 1.94 -9.12
CA TRP A 35 -5.98 1.31 -9.23
C TRP A 35 -5.38 0.97 -7.86
N ALA A 36 -6.22 0.62 -6.88
CA ALA A 36 -5.75 0.25 -5.55
C ALA A 36 -4.87 -1.02 -5.60
N PRO A 37 -3.64 -0.97 -5.03
CA PRO A 37 -2.82 -2.16 -4.90
C PRO A 37 -3.36 -3.08 -3.80
N LEU A 38 -3.03 -4.37 -3.89
CA LEU A 38 -3.35 -5.36 -2.86
C LEU A 38 -2.68 -4.98 -1.52
N VAL A 39 -3.37 -5.27 -0.41
CA VAL A 39 -2.92 -4.96 0.94
C VAL A 39 -2.74 -6.22 1.77
N VAL A 40 -1.68 -6.25 2.58
CA VAL A 40 -1.47 -7.32 3.56
C VAL A 40 -2.06 -6.85 4.88
N LEU A 41 -3.27 -7.32 5.21
CA LEU A 41 -3.98 -6.91 6.43
C LEU A 41 -3.16 -7.19 7.71
N ALA A 42 -2.39 -8.27 7.73
CA ALA A 42 -1.52 -8.62 8.86
C ALA A 42 -0.39 -7.61 9.10
N SER A 43 -0.06 -6.78 8.10
CA SER A 43 0.98 -5.75 8.17
C SER A 43 0.42 -4.34 8.11
N CYS A 44 -0.90 -4.18 8.20
CA CYS A 44 -1.57 -2.88 8.18
C CYS A 44 -1.86 -2.45 9.62
N GLU A 45 -1.50 -1.21 9.96
CA GLU A 45 -1.79 -0.66 11.28
C GLU A 45 -3.28 -0.31 11.41
N GLU A 46 -3.81 -0.39 12.63
CA GLU A 46 -5.21 -0.06 12.93
C GLU A 46 -5.60 1.38 12.58
N SER A 47 -4.65 2.32 12.63
CA SER A 47 -4.84 3.73 12.24
C SER A 47 -5.27 3.91 10.78
N ALA A 48 -4.98 2.93 9.91
CA ALA A 48 -5.47 2.95 8.53
C ALA A 48 -7.01 2.87 8.44
N LEU A 49 -7.68 2.29 9.44
CA LEU A 49 -9.12 2.13 9.50
C LEU A 49 -9.86 3.47 9.67
N GLU A 50 -9.18 4.51 10.17
CA GLU A 50 -9.74 5.85 10.27
C GLU A 50 -9.89 6.53 8.89
N ILE A 51 -9.09 6.08 7.92
CA ILE A 51 -9.01 6.70 6.58
C ILE A 51 -9.75 5.84 5.54
N VAL A 52 -9.62 4.51 5.64
CA VAL A 52 -10.20 3.52 4.73
C VAL A 52 -10.94 2.46 5.55
N PRO A 53 -12.22 2.19 5.28
CA PRO A 53 -12.97 1.20 6.04
C PRO A 53 -12.39 -0.21 5.86
N LEU A 54 -12.47 -1.02 6.93
CA LEU A 54 -11.95 -2.39 6.95
C LEU A 54 -12.53 -3.26 5.83
N ASP A 55 -13.82 -3.09 5.51
CA ASP A 55 -14.48 -3.85 4.43
C ASP A 55 -13.81 -3.64 3.08
N VAL A 56 -13.36 -2.41 2.80
CA VAL A 56 -12.61 -2.11 1.58
C VAL A 56 -11.25 -2.78 1.62
N LEU A 57 -10.52 -2.66 2.73
CA LEU A 57 -9.21 -3.31 2.86
C LEU A 57 -9.30 -4.84 2.74
N LYS A 58 -10.39 -5.45 3.24
CA LYS A 58 -10.67 -6.88 3.08
C LYS A 58 -10.90 -7.29 1.64
N MET A 59 -11.55 -6.46 0.82
CA MET A 59 -11.72 -6.75 -0.61
C MET A 59 -10.40 -6.79 -1.38
N TYR A 60 -9.41 -6.00 -0.95
CA TYR A 60 -8.08 -5.94 -1.55
C TYR A 60 -7.03 -6.73 -0.75
N ALA A 61 -7.47 -7.55 0.22
CA ALA A 61 -6.57 -8.29 1.08
C ALA A 61 -5.88 -9.41 0.30
N THR A 62 -4.55 -9.48 0.41
CA THR A 62 -3.75 -10.61 -0.07
C THR A 62 -3.12 -11.35 1.10
N THR A 63 -3.04 -12.68 0.97
CA THR A 63 -2.30 -13.52 1.91
C THR A 63 -0.86 -13.57 1.44
N SER A 64 -0.04 -12.59 1.85
CA SER A 64 1.41 -12.73 1.67
C SER A 64 1.88 -13.88 2.56
N LYS A 65 2.49 -14.90 1.95
CA LYS A 65 2.97 -16.12 2.60
C LYS A 65 4.47 -16.06 2.82
#